data_AF-A0A1J7BAA7-F1
#
_entry.id   AF-A0A1J7BAA7-F1
#
_cell.length_a   1.000
_cell.length_b   1.000
_cell.length_c   1.000
_cell.angle_alpha   90.00
_cell.angle_beta   90.00
_cell.angle_gamma   90.00
#
_symmetry.space_group_name_H-M   'P 1'
#
loop_
_entity.id
_entity.type
_entity.pdbx_description
1 polymer ?
#
loop_
_entity_poly.entity_id
_entity_poly.type
_entity_poly.pdbx_seq_one_letter_code
_entity_poly.pdbx_strand_id
1 'polypeptide(L)'
;MTTTADDLRAQGLANGAIGRALLEAERARLGLVPHAKEHRALATAAAGPLHVGDDASLLVGAPAVAFVLHHAAAGTARYGAALHHLDAQIAAIAQRRLDASHARIDRHEPARTSEFDLFYGLTGIGAYLLARDHHTLRDVLVYLVRLTEENDGLPG
;
A
#
# COMPACT_ATOMS: atom_id res chain seq x y z
N MET A 1 -17.97 -8.53 -0.69
CA MET A 1 -18.68 -7.25 -0.76
C MET A 1 -17.84 -6.33 -1.61
N THR A 2 -18.37 -5.77 -2.69
CA THR A 2 -17.59 -5.07 -3.73
C THR A 2 -17.43 -3.59 -3.36
N THR A 3 -16.22 -3.05 -3.46
CA THR A 3 -15.91 -1.63 -3.22
C THR A 3 -16.60 -0.75 -4.27
N THR A 4 -17.26 0.34 -3.84
CA THR A 4 -17.91 1.28 -4.77
C THR A 4 -16.92 2.33 -5.31
N ALA A 5 -17.31 3.09 -6.34
CA ALA A 5 -16.48 4.18 -6.87
C ALA A 5 -16.24 5.30 -5.84
N ASP A 6 -17.21 5.57 -4.97
CA ASP A 6 -17.06 6.55 -3.89
C ASP A 6 -16.14 6.05 -2.78
N ASP A 7 -16.20 4.76 -2.47
CA ASP A 7 -15.24 4.13 -1.55
C ASP A 7 -13.80 4.22 -2.09
N LEU A 8 -13.59 3.98 -3.39
CA LEU A 8 -12.27 4.11 -4.03
C LEU A 8 -11.74 5.55 -3.95
N ARG A 9 -12.58 6.56 -4.20
CA ARG A 9 -12.18 7.97 -4.06
C ARG A 9 -11.84 8.32 -2.63
N ALA A 10 -12.61 7.86 -1.64
CA ALA A 10 -12.32 8.09 -0.24
C ALA A 10 -10.96 7.47 0.17
N GLN A 11 -10.65 6.29 -0.38
CA GLN A 11 -9.42 5.53 -0.12
C GLN A 11 -8.19 6.05 -0.89
N GLY A 12 -8.31 7.10 -1.69
CA GLY A 12 -7.20 7.72 -2.40
C GLY A 12 -6.25 8.48 -1.46
N LEU A 13 -4.94 8.19 -1.55
CA LEU A 13 -3.91 8.92 -0.81
C LEU A 13 -3.68 10.32 -1.40
N ALA A 14 -3.72 10.46 -2.73
CA ALA A 14 -3.42 11.73 -3.39
C ALA A 14 -4.56 12.77 -3.28
N ASN A 15 -5.82 12.33 -3.35
CA ASN A 15 -6.97 13.21 -3.47
C ASN A 15 -8.18 12.78 -2.61
N GLY A 16 -8.03 11.74 -1.78
CA GLY A 16 -9.11 11.16 -0.99
C GLY A 16 -9.10 11.56 0.49
N ALA A 17 -10.05 10.97 1.22
CA ALA A 17 -10.18 11.17 2.66
C ALA A 17 -8.96 10.61 3.44
N ILE A 18 -8.32 9.55 2.92
CA ILE A 18 -7.09 8.98 3.49
C ILE A 18 -5.92 9.96 3.45
N GLY A 19 -5.71 10.67 2.33
CA GLY A 19 -4.69 11.74 2.26
C GLY A 19 -4.93 12.87 3.27
N ARG A 20 -6.21 13.26 3.44
CA ARG A 20 -6.59 14.25 4.46
C ARG A 20 -6.35 13.73 5.88
N ALA A 21 -6.59 12.45 6.13
CA ALA A 21 -6.32 11.82 7.41
C ALA A 21 -4.82 11.79 7.74
N LEU A 22 -3.95 11.58 6.74
CA LEU A 22 -2.49 11.68 6.91
C LEU A 22 -2.08 13.10 7.34
N LEU A 23 -2.63 14.14 6.72
CA LEU A 23 -2.38 15.51 7.14
C LEU A 23 -2.79 15.75 8.60
N GLU A 24 -3.94 15.24 9.02
CA GLU A 24 -4.37 15.37 10.42
C GLU A 24 -3.47 14.57 11.38
N ALA A 25 -2.94 13.41 10.95
CA ALA A 25 -1.94 12.66 11.72
C ALA A 25 -0.64 13.44 11.91
N GLU A 26 -0.12 14.07 10.85
CA GLU A 26 1.08 14.90 10.94
C GLU A 26 0.85 16.13 11.84
N ARG A 27 -0.31 16.78 11.73
CA ARG A 27 -0.68 17.89 12.62
C ARG A 27 -0.79 17.44 14.08
N ALA A 28 -1.35 16.25 14.34
CA ALA A 28 -1.47 15.72 15.68
C ALA A 28 -0.09 15.36 16.26
N ARG A 29 0.79 14.78 15.45
CA ARG A 29 2.19 14.48 15.80
C ARG A 29 2.98 15.73 16.17
N LEU A 30 2.70 16.86 15.50
CA LEU A 30 3.28 18.17 15.82
C LEU A 30 2.57 18.90 16.99
N GLY A 31 1.56 18.29 17.62
CA GLY A 31 0.79 18.90 18.71
C GLY A 31 -0.16 20.03 18.26
N LEU A 32 -0.38 20.21 16.96
CA LEU A 32 -1.22 21.28 16.40
C LEU A 32 -2.73 20.96 16.49
N VAL A 33 -3.09 19.69 16.60
CA VAL A 33 -4.45 19.21 16.82
C VAL A 33 -4.44 18.02 17.78
N PRO A 34 -5.56 17.72 18.49
CA PRO A 34 -5.63 16.52 19.31
C PRO A 34 -5.64 15.24 18.45
N HIS A 35 -5.02 14.16 18.94
CA HIS A 35 -5.08 12.83 18.30
C HIS A 35 -6.50 12.30 18.07
N ALA A 36 -7.49 12.76 18.86
CA ALA A 36 -8.89 12.40 18.64
C ALA A 36 -9.44 12.89 17.27
N LYS A 37 -8.94 14.02 16.76
CA LYS A 37 -9.35 14.57 15.46
C LYS A 37 -8.81 13.73 14.31
N GLU A 38 -7.51 13.41 14.37
CA GLU A 38 -6.85 12.44 13.49
C GLU A 38 -7.59 11.10 13.49
N HIS A 39 -7.86 10.54 14.68
CA HIS A 39 -8.55 9.26 14.80
C HIS A 39 -9.93 9.27 14.13
N ARG A 40 -10.71 10.33 14.31
CA ARG A 40 -12.01 10.48 13.64
C ARG A 40 -11.87 10.55 12.13
N ALA A 41 -10.89 11.29 11.61
CA ALA A 41 -10.65 11.38 10.18
C ALA A 41 -10.30 10.01 9.58
N LEU A 42 -9.44 9.24 10.26
CA LEU A 42 -9.09 7.87 9.87
C LEU A 42 -10.29 6.93 9.91
N ALA A 43 -11.05 6.94 11.01
CA ALA A 43 -12.22 6.09 11.16
C ALA A 43 -13.27 6.36 10.09
N THR A 44 -13.50 7.63 9.73
CA THR A 44 -14.41 8.00 8.65
C THR A 44 -13.87 7.57 7.28
N ALA A 45 -12.57 7.79 7.01
CA ALA A 45 -11.97 7.45 5.73
C ALA A 45 -11.89 5.92 5.48
N ALA A 46 -11.84 5.12 6.55
CA ALA A 46 -11.77 3.67 6.52
C ALA A 46 -13.08 2.97 6.96
N ALA A 47 -14.22 3.69 6.99
CA ALA A 47 -15.50 3.13 7.43
C ALA A 47 -16.10 2.13 6.43
N GLY A 48 -15.77 2.28 5.15
CA GLY A 48 -16.27 1.42 4.07
C GLY A 48 -15.37 0.21 3.77
N PRO A 49 -15.81 -0.68 2.89
CA PRO A 49 -15.01 -1.83 2.45
C PRO A 49 -13.73 -1.38 1.76
N LEU A 50 -12.59 -1.91 2.21
CA LEU A 50 -11.31 -1.56 1.63
C LEU A 50 -11.07 -2.29 0.31
N HIS A 51 -10.56 -1.56 -0.68
CA HIS A 51 -10.16 -2.12 -1.96
C HIS A 51 -8.89 -2.95 -1.80
N VAL A 52 -8.99 -4.24 -2.10
CA VAL A 52 -7.91 -5.24 -1.99
C VAL A 52 -7.65 -5.97 -3.32
N GLY A 53 -8.16 -5.39 -4.43
CA GLY A 53 -7.93 -5.89 -5.78
C GLY A 53 -6.49 -5.76 -6.23
N ASP A 54 -6.18 -6.27 -7.41
CA ASP A 54 -4.80 -6.32 -7.92
C ASP A 54 -4.24 -4.94 -8.32
N ASP A 55 -5.12 -3.95 -8.50
CA ASP A 55 -4.80 -2.53 -8.70
C ASP A 55 -4.73 -1.73 -7.38
N ALA A 56 -4.93 -2.38 -6.23
CA ALA A 56 -4.66 -1.76 -4.93
C ALA A 56 -3.16 -1.45 -4.80
N SER A 57 -2.85 -0.28 -4.25
CA SER A 57 -1.51 0.29 -4.27
C SER A 57 -1.30 1.30 -3.15
N LEU A 58 -0.09 1.88 -3.07
CA LEU A 58 0.20 2.92 -2.09
C LEU A 58 -0.68 4.16 -2.30
N LEU A 59 -1.15 4.42 -3.53
CA LEU A 59 -2.04 5.54 -3.80
C LEU A 59 -3.52 5.27 -3.55
N VAL A 60 -3.97 4.01 -3.51
CA VAL A 60 -5.40 3.70 -3.34
C VAL A 60 -5.63 2.32 -2.73
N GLY A 61 -6.64 2.24 -1.87
CA GLY A 61 -7.11 0.98 -1.29
C GLY A 61 -6.47 0.63 0.03
N ALA A 62 -6.48 -0.67 0.36
CA ALA A 62 -5.95 -1.18 1.61
C ALA A 62 -4.48 -0.80 1.88
N PRO A 63 -3.54 -0.82 0.91
CA PRO A 63 -2.16 -0.40 1.18
C PRO A 63 -2.05 1.09 1.54
N ALA A 64 -2.81 1.97 0.87
CA ALA A 64 -2.87 3.39 1.22
C ALA A 64 -3.38 3.62 2.65
N VAL A 65 -4.47 2.94 3.03
CA VAL A 65 -5.05 3.03 4.38
C VAL A 65 -4.08 2.53 5.44
N ALA A 66 -3.46 1.38 5.20
CA ALA A 66 -2.50 0.78 6.13
C ALA A 66 -1.27 1.66 6.32
N PHE A 67 -0.75 2.26 5.23
CA PHE A 67 0.36 3.20 5.28
C PHE A 67 0.08 4.40 6.19
N VAL A 68 -1.11 5.00 6.07
CA VAL A 68 -1.49 6.13 6.91
C VAL A 68 -1.73 5.69 8.37
N LEU A 69 -2.37 4.54 8.60
CA LEU A 69 -2.55 4.00 9.96
C LEU A 69 -1.22 3.74 10.66
N HIS A 70 -0.22 3.23 9.92
CA HIS A 70 1.12 3.00 10.46
C HIS A 70 1.79 4.31 10.88
N HIS A 71 1.73 5.35 10.04
CA HIS A 71 2.28 6.68 10.37
C HIS A 71 1.55 7.32 11.55
N ALA A 72 0.23 7.23 11.57
CA ALA A 72 -0.63 7.71 12.64
C ALA A 72 -0.37 7.00 13.99
N ALA A 73 0.05 5.73 13.95
CA ALA A 73 0.45 5.00 15.14
C ALA A 73 1.75 5.56 15.75
N ALA A 74 2.64 6.15 14.94
CA ALA A 74 3.87 6.83 15.39
C ALA A 74 4.71 6.00 16.38
N GLY A 75 4.85 4.69 16.13
CA GLY A 75 5.60 3.76 17.00
C GLY A 75 4.86 3.29 18.26
N THR A 76 3.61 3.71 18.47
CA THR A 76 2.76 3.24 19.57
C THR A 76 1.95 1.99 19.18
N ALA A 77 1.25 1.38 20.14
CA ALA A 77 0.36 0.25 19.89
C ALA A 77 -0.99 0.62 19.22
N ARG A 78 -1.22 1.90 18.90
CA ARG A 78 -2.46 2.34 18.24
C ARG A 78 -2.63 1.61 16.91
N TYR A 79 -3.87 1.20 16.63
CA TYR A 79 -4.26 0.49 15.40
C TYR A 79 -3.61 -0.89 15.19
N GLY A 80 -2.93 -1.47 16.19
CA GLY A 80 -2.21 -2.74 16.03
C GLY A 80 -3.05 -3.89 15.45
N ALA A 81 -4.29 -4.06 15.90
CA ALA A 81 -5.19 -5.09 15.36
C ALA A 81 -5.57 -4.84 13.88
N ALA A 82 -5.85 -3.58 13.53
CA ALA A 82 -6.19 -3.21 12.15
C ALA A 82 -4.98 -3.39 11.22
N LEU A 83 -3.80 -2.93 11.66
CA LEU A 83 -2.54 -3.11 10.94
C LEU A 83 -2.21 -4.59 10.74
N HIS A 84 -2.36 -5.43 11.76
CA HIS A 84 -2.12 -6.86 11.63
C HIS A 84 -3.02 -7.53 10.60
N HIS A 85 -4.30 -7.15 10.54
CA HIS A 85 -5.22 -7.64 9.51
C HIS A 85 -4.81 -7.17 8.10
N LEU A 86 -4.46 -5.89 7.96
CA LEU A 86 -4.04 -5.30 6.70
C LEU A 86 -2.71 -5.86 6.21
N ASP A 87 -1.77 -6.16 7.11
CA ASP A 87 -0.48 -6.77 6.78
C ASP A 87 -0.69 -8.08 6.00
N ALA A 88 -1.60 -8.94 6.45
CA ALA A 88 -1.93 -10.20 5.77
C ALA A 88 -2.58 -9.97 4.39
N GLN A 89 -3.49 -8.99 4.27
CA GLN A 89 -4.14 -8.68 2.99
C GLN A 89 -3.15 -8.10 1.98
N ILE A 90 -2.26 -7.22 2.42
CA ILE A 90 -1.24 -6.57 1.58
C ILE A 90 -0.19 -7.59 1.14
N ALA A 91 0.22 -8.50 2.01
CA ALA A 91 1.08 -9.62 1.64
C ALA A 91 0.44 -10.49 0.55
N ALA A 92 -0.87 -10.78 0.66
CA ALA A 92 -1.59 -11.54 -0.37
C ALA A 92 -1.68 -10.77 -1.71
N ILE A 93 -1.85 -9.45 -1.69
CA ILE A 93 -1.81 -8.60 -2.89
C ILE A 93 -0.41 -8.66 -3.52
N ALA A 94 0.64 -8.49 -2.71
CA ALA A 94 2.02 -8.57 -3.16
C ALA A 94 2.31 -9.91 -3.85
N GLN A 95 1.91 -11.02 -3.22
CA GLN A 95 2.15 -12.36 -3.78
C GLN A 95 1.45 -12.57 -5.12
N ARG A 96 0.17 -12.24 -5.26
CA ARG A 96 -0.55 -12.38 -6.54
C ARG A 96 0.10 -11.57 -7.66
N ARG A 97 0.57 -10.36 -7.33
CA ARG A 97 1.26 -9.50 -8.28
C ARG A 97 2.64 -10.02 -8.64
N LEU A 98 3.39 -10.56 -7.68
CA LEU A 98 4.67 -11.23 -7.93
C LEU A 98 4.51 -12.45 -8.83
N ASP A 99 3.48 -13.26 -8.61
CA ASP A 99 3.18 -14.43 -9.46
C ASP A 99 2.88 -13.99 -10.90
N ALA A 100 2.08 -12.95 -11.09
CA ALA A 100 1.78 -12.38 -12.40
C ALA A 100 3.03 -11.80 -13.08
N SER A 101 3.87 -11.10 -12.32
CA SER A 101 5.14 -10.53 -12.76
C SER A 101 6.14 -11.60 -13.18
N HIS A 102 6.30 -12.67 -12.41
CA HIS A 102 7.17 -13.78 -12.77
C HIS A 102 6.66 -14.50 -14.03
N ALA A 103 5.35 -14.75 -14.13
CA ALA A 103 4.76 -15.34 -15.32
C ALA A 103 4.95 -14.46 -16.58
N ARG A 104 4.94 -13.13 -16.44
CA ARG A 104 5.30 -12.19 -17.52
C ARG A 104 6.76 -12.37 -17.95
N ILE A 105 7.69 -12.37 -16.98
CA ILE A 105 9.13 -12.54 -17.27
C ILE A 105 9.38 -13.86 -18.00
N ASP A 106 8.75 -14.95 -17.55
CA ASP A 106 8.91 -16.26 -18.16
C ASP A 106 8.35 -16.31 -19.61
N ARG A 107 7.41 -15.41 -19.94
CA ARG A 107 6.90 -15.18 -21.32
C ARG A 107 7.73 -14.18 -22.13
N HIS A 108 8.80 -13.62 -21.56
CA HIS A 108 9.65 -12.59 -22.19
C HIS A 108 8.86 -11.34 -22.63
N GLU A 109 7.81 -11.00 -21.87
CA GLU A 109 6.97 -9.82 -22.13
C GLU A 109 7.53 -8.59 -21.39
N PRO A 110 7.47 -7.38 -21.97
CA PRO A 110 7.99 -6.17 -21.32
C PRO A 110 7.15 -5.78 -20.10
N ALA A 111 7.82 -5.30 -19.05
CA ALA A 111 7.17 -4.79 -17.85
C ALA A 111 6.38 -3.50 -18.13
N ARG A 112 5.30 -3.29 -17.38
CA ARG A 112 4.60 -2.00 -17.34
C ARG A 112 5.13 -1.18 -16.15
N THR A 113 5.25 0.14 -16.29
CA THR A 113 5.68 1.00 -15.17
C THR A 113 4.85 0.80 -13.91
N SER A 114 3.53 0.66 -14.04
CA SER A 114 2.61 0.42 -12.92
C SER A 114 2.80 -0.93 -12.22
N GLU A 115 3.59 -1.84 -12.79
CA GLU A 115 3.95 -3.12 -12.18
C GLU A 115 4.94 -2.89 -11.03
N PHE A 116 5.91 -2.00 -11.23
CA PHE A 116 7.07 -1.84 -10.35
C PHE A 116 7.23 -0.44 -9.74
N ASP A 117 6.54 0.59 -10.22
CA ASP A 117 6.70 1.97 -9.70
C ASP A 117 6.29 2.14 -8.22
N LEU A 118 6.54 3.35 -7.69
CA LEU A 118 6.19 3.69 -6.31
C LEU A 118 4.68 3.90 -6.09
N PHE A 119 3.96 4.33 -7.12
CA PHE A 119 2.59 4.83 -6.98
C PHE A 119 1.57 3.70 -7.02
N TYR A 120 1.69 2.86 -8.03
CA TYR A 120 0.82 1.74 -8.36
C TYR A 120 1.55 0.39 -8.25
N GLY A 121 2.87 0.40 -8.31
CA GLY A 121 3.72 -0.77 -8.39
C GLY A 121 4.02 -1.48 -7.08
N LEU A 122 4.75 -2.59 -7.23
CA LEU A 122 5.30 -3.38 -6.13
C LEU A 122 6.32 -2.61 -5.28
N THR A 123 6.95 -1.55 -5.79
CA THR A 123 7.81 -0.68 -4.96
C THR A 123 7.00 0.05 -3.88
N GLY A 124 5.81 0.55 -4.21
CA GLY A 124 4.92 1.19 -3.23
C GLY A 124 4.45 0.24 -2.14
N ILE A 125 4.07 -0.99 -2.53
CA ILE A 125 3.72 -2.05 -1.59
C ILE A 125 4.95 -2.44 -0.74
N GLY A 126 6.13 -2.57 -1.35
CA GLY A 126 7.39 -2.85 -0.68
C GLY A 126 7.75 -1.81 0.37
N ALA A 127 7.52 -0.52 0.11
CA ALA A 127 7.74 0.55 1.08
C ALA A 127 6.89 0.37 2.36
N TYR A 128 5.63 -0.04 2.21
CA TYR A 128 4.79 -0.39 3.35
C TYR A 128 5.32 -1.62 4.09
N LEU A 129 5.63 -2.71 3.36
CA LEU A 129 6.15 -3.94 3.95
C LEU A 129 7.47 -3.72 4.72
N LEU A 130 8.33 -2.82 4.22
CA LEU A 130 9.55 -2.38 4.90
C LEU A 130 9.26 -1.66 6.21
N ALA A 131 8.31 -0.71 6.21
CA ALA A 131 7.91 0.01 7.42
C ALA A 131 7.31 -0.92 8.50
N ARG A 132 6.78 -2.07 8.07
CA ARG A 132 6.18 -3.09 8.94
C ARG A 132 7.12 -4.24 9.30
N ASP A 133 8.35 -4.26 8.77
CA ASP A 133 9.30 -5.38 8.89
C ASP A 133 8.66 -6.73 8.49
N HIS A 134 7.89 -6.73 7.39
CA HIS A 134 7.16 -7.91 6.95
C HIS A 134 8.01 -8.78 6.02
N HIS A 135 8.03 -10.10 6.26
CA HIS A 135 8.88 -11.06 5.55
C HIS A 135 8.70 -11.07 4.01
N THR A 136 7.48 -10.83 3.52
CA THR A 136 7.17 -10.71 2.07
C THR A 136 7.96 -9.60 1.36
N LEU A 137 8.54 -8.65 2.10
CA LEU A 137 9.46 -7.66 1.52
C LEU A 137 10.59 -8.33 0.74
N ARG A 138 11.10 -9.47 1.21
CA ARG A 138 12.17 -10.20 0.54
C ARG A 138 11.81 -10.54 -0.90
N ASP A 139 10.60 -11.07 -1.12
CA ASP A 139 10.17 -11.52 -2.44
C ASP A 139 9.94 -10.33 -3.38
N VAL A 140 9.44 -9.22 -2.84
CA VAL A 140 9.34 -7.94 -3.57
C VAL A 140 10.73 -7.45 -4.01
N LEU A 141 11.72 -7.47 -3.12
CA LEU A 141 13.08 -7.05 -3.46
C LEU A 141 13.74 -7.99 -4.47
N VAL A 142 13.54 -9.30 -4.35
CA VAL A 142 14.03 -10.29 -5.33
C VAL A 142 13.47 -9.98 -6.72
N TYR A 143 12.17 -9.71 -6.83
CA TYR A 143 11.55 -9.32 -8.09
C TYR A 143 12.11 -8.00 -8.64
N LEU A 144 12.22 -6.96 -7.80
CA LEU A 144 12.74 -5.66 -8.24
C LEU A 144 14.20 -5.75 -8.71
N VAL A 145 15.01 -6.63 -8.12
CA VAL A 145 16.37 -6.91 -8.59
C VAL A 145 16.33 -7.66 -9.92
N ARG A 146 15.51 -8.71 -10.05
CA ARG A 146 15.36 -9.48 -11.30
C ARG A 146 14.95 -8.59 -12.48
N LEU A 147 14.16 -7.54 -12.25
CA LEU A 147 13.77 -6.56 -13.26
C LEU A 147 14.96 -5.78 -13.86
N THR A 148 16.07 -5.69 -13.12
CA THR A 148 17.28 -4.98 -13.54
C THR A 148 18.31 -5.90 -14.22
N GLU A 149 18.09 -7.20 -14.18
CA GLU A 149 18.94 -8.19 -14.83
C GLU A 149 18.60 -8.26 -16.32
N GLU A 150 19.62 -8.39 -17.17
CA GLU A 150 19.41 -8.53 -18.61
C GLU A 150 18.78 -9.89 -18.92
N ASN A 151 17.68 -9.89 -19.67
CA ASN A 151 17.10 -11.08 -20.28
C ASN A 151 17.10 -10.88 -21.81
N ASP A 152 18.05 -11.51 -22.51
CA ASP A 152 18.19 -11.46 -23.97
C ASP A 152 18.16 -10.04 -24.58
N GLY A 153 18.78 -9.06 -23.90
CA GLY A 153 18.92 -7.68 -24.39
C GLY A 153 17.70 -6.79 -24.16
N LEU A 154 16.69 -7.26 -23.42
CA LEU A 154 15.60 -6.44 -22.88
C LEU A 154 15.76 -6.33 -21.35
N PRO A 155 15.36 -5.19 -20.75
CA PRO A 155 15.17 -5.17 -19.31
C PRO A 155 14.09 -6.21 -18.94
N GLY A 156 14.38 -7.00 -17.91
CA GLY A 156 13.49 -8.03 -17.38
C GLY A 156 12.10 -7.52 -17.05
#